data_AF-A0AAW4CCA1-F1
#
_entry.id   AF-A0AAW4CCA1-F1
#
_cell.length_a   1.000
_cell.length_b   1.000
_cell.length_c   1.000
_cell.angle_alpha   90.00
_cell.angle_beta   90.00
_cell.angle_gamma   90.00
#
_symmetry.space_group_name_H-M   'P 1'
#
loop_
_entity.id
_entity.type
_entity.pdbx_description
1 polymer ?
#
loop_
_entity_poly.entity_id
_entity_poly.type
_entity_poly.pdbx_seq_one_letter_code
_entity_poly.pdbx_strand_id
1 'polypeptide(L)' 'MANQKQQGEWFSSKETIKLLKISDCELMHRRERGELKFEKRGRAFFYFIESKGE' A
#
# COMPACT_ATOMS: atom_id res chain seq x y z
N MET A 1 -26.40 6.88 -10.05
CA MET A 1 -25.77 5.79 -9.27
C MET A 1 -24.36 6.24 -8.87
N ALA A 2 -24.05 6.31 -7.58
CA ALA A 2 -22.78 6.81 -7.08
C ALA A 2 -21.67 5.77 -7.31
N ASN A 3 -20.89 5.94 -8.37
CA ASN A 3 -19.71 5.13 -8.63
C ASN A 3 -18.59 5.61 -7.69
N GLN A 4 -18.63 5.19 -6.43
CA GLN A 4 -17.51 5.36 -5.50
C GLN A 4 -16.36 4.46 -6.00
N LYS A 5 -15.62 4.96 -7.00
CA LYS A 5 -14.34 4.37 -7.39
C LYS A 5 -13.48 4.41 -6.13
N GLN A 6 -13.18 3.24 -5.57
CA GLN A 6 -12.09 3.10 -4.62
C GLN A 6 -10.82 3.49 -5.39
N GLN A 7 -10.45 4.77 -5.30
CA GLN A 7 -9.25 5.30 -5.91
C GLN A 7 -8.10 4.90 -5.00
N GLY A 8 -7.35 3.90 -5.43
CA GLY A 8 -6.11 3.52 -4.80
C GLY A 8 -5.06 3.30 -5.87
N GLU A 9 -3.83 3.60 -5.53
CA GLU A 9 -2.68 3.44 -6.42
C GLU A 9 -1.71 2.42 -5.82
N TRP A 10 -0.99 1.76 -6.72
CA TRP A 10 0.03 0.78 -6.35
C TRP A 10 1.37 1.49 -6.23
N PHE A 11 1.93 1.47 -5.02
CA PHE A 11 3.19 2.13 -4.71
C PHE A 11 4.28 1.11 -4.39
N SER A 12 5.53 1.43 -4.72
CA SER A 12 6.66 0.59 -4.31
C SER A 12 6.85 0.59 -2.79
N SER A 13 7.62 -0.35 -2.22
CA SER A 13 7.95 -0.35 -0.79
C SER A 13 8.46 1.01 -0.30
N LYS A 14 9.33 1.67 -1.09
CA LYS A 14 9.92 2.97 -0.72
C LYS A 14 8.89 4.09 -0.70
N GLU A 15 7.97 4.11 -1.65
CA GLU A 15 6.91 5.11 -1.71
C GLU A 15 5.88 4.88 -0.62
N THR A 16 5.52 3.62 -0.38
CA THR A 16 4.57 3.22 0.67
C THR A 16 5.05 3.66 2.06
N ILE A 17 6.34 3.46 2.35
CA ILE A 17 7.00 3.94 3.57
C ILE A 17 6.83 5.46 3.71
N LYS A 18 7.02 6.22 2.63
CA LYS A 18 6.87 7.69 2.63
C LYS A 18 5.41 8.14 2.79
N LEU A 19 4.48 7.46 2.12
CA LEU A 19 3.05 7.78 2.15
C LEU A 19 2.44 7.45 3.52
N LEU A 20 2.70 6.26 4.04
CA LEU A 20 2.21 5.81 5.35
C LEU A 20 3.04 6.37 6.52
N LYS A 21 4.19 7.00 6.23
CA LYS A 21 5.15 7.51 7.22
C LYS A 21 5.55 6.44 8.26
N ILE A 22 5.71 5.20 7.79
CA ILE A 22 6.15 4.05 8.60
C ILE A 22 7.60 3.69 8.28
N SER A 23 8.26 2.93 9.16
CA SER A 23 9.59 2.37 8.90
C SER A 23 9.53 1.11 8.02
N ASP A 24 10.66 0.69 7.46
CA ASP A 24 10.79 -0.56 6.69
C ASP A 24 10.45 -1.81 7.52
N CYS A 25 10.87 -1.84 8.79
CA CYS A 25 10.51 -2.89 9.75
C CYS A 25 8.99 -2.95 9.99
N GLU A 26 8.35 -1.79 10.12
CA GLU A 26 6.89 -1.73 10.30
C GLU A 26 6.14 -2.14 9.01
N LEU A 27 6.65 -1.76 7.84
CA LEU A 27 6.11 -2.25 6.56
C LEU A 27 6.15 -3.78 6.50
N MET A 28 7.26 -4.39 6.93
CA MET A 28 7.40 -5.85 6.98
C MET A 28 6.40 -6.46 7.97
N HIS A 29 6.30 -5.93 9.20
CA HIS A 29 5.36 -6.44 10.18
C HIS A 29 3.91 -6.35 9.69
N ARG A 30 3.51 -5.23 9.10
CA ARG A 30 2.15 -5.07 8.53
C ARG A 30 1.91 -6.02 7.35
N ARG A 31 2.94 -6.29 6.54
CA ARG A 31 2.89 -7.30 5.48
C ARG A 31 2.68 -8.70 6.05
N GLU A 32 3.42 -9.08 7.10
CA GLU A 32 3.31 -10.38 7.75
C GLU A 32 1.99 -10.57 8.51
N ARG A 33 1.46 -9.49 9.09
CA ARG A 33 0.15 -9.47 9.75
C ARG A 33 -1.03 -9.50 8.75
N GLY A 34 -0.78 -9.29 7.46
CA GLY A 34 -1.83 -9.20 6.44
C GLY A 34 -2.63 -7.89 6.49
N GLU A 35 -2.09 -6.84 7.11
CA GLU A 35 -2.74 -5.53 7.25
C GLU A 35 -2.62 -4.66 6.00
N LEU A 36 -1.70 -5.00 5.08
CA LEU A 36 -1.47 -4.28 3.84
C LEU A 36 -1.78 -5.15 2.63
N LYS A 37 -2.53 -4.59 1.68
CA LYS A 37 -2.68 -5.18 0.35
C LYS A 37 -1.37 -5.00 -0.41
N PHE A 38 -0.73 -6.11 -0.76
CA PHE A 38 0.51 -6.10 -1.55
C PHE A 38 0.39 -7.05 -2.74
N GLU A 39 1.09 -6.72 -3.81
CA GLU A 39 1.20 -7.51 -5.03
C GLU A 39 2.66 -7.58 -5.45
N LYS A 40 3.11 -8.79 -5.81
CA LYS A 40 4.46 -9.00 -6.32
C LYS A 40 4.44 -8.86 -7.84
N ARG A 41 5.01 -7.78 -8.38
CA ARG A 41 5.20 -7.59 -9.82
C ARG A 41 6.66 -7.90 -10.18
N GLY A 42 6.89 -9.12 -10.64
CA GLY A 42 8.22 -9.62 -10.98
C GLY A 42 9.11 -9.78 -9.74
N ARG A 43 10.16 -8.94 -9.63
CA ARG A 43 11.11 -8.96 -8.50
C ARG A 43 10.78 -7.93 -7.41
N ALA A 44 9.80 -7.06 -7.65
CA ALA A 44 9.44 -5.98 -6.73
C ALA A 44 8.08 -6.24 -6.07
N PHE A 45 7.92 -5.72 -4.85
CA PHE A 45 6.66 -5.68 -4.14
C PHE A 45 6.05 -4.29 -4.28
N PHE A 46 4.76 -4.27 -4.59
CA PHE A 46 3.93 -3.08 -4.64
C PHE A 46 2.84 -3.20 -3.59
N TYR A 47 2.45 -2.08 -3.00
CA TYR A 47 1.44 -2.00 -1.98
C TYR A 47 0.32 -1.09 -2.48
N PHE A 48 -0.91 -1.54 -2.31
CA PHE A 48 -2.08 -0.78 -2.71
C PHE A 48 -2.47 0.15 -1.57
N ILE A 49 -2.38 1.45 -1.85
CA ILE A 49 -2.77 2.49 -0.91
C ILE A 49 -4.06 3.10 -1.40
N GLU A 50 -5.13 2.89 -0.64
CA GLU A 50 -6.42 3.53 -0.88
C GLU A 50 -6.30 5.01 -0.54
N SER A 51 -6.38 5.88 -1.55
CA SER A 51 -6.56 7.32 -1.34
C SER A 51 -7.99 7.54 -0.85
N LYS A 52 -8.20 7.38 0.45
CA LYS A 52 -9.37 7.97 1.08
C LYS A 52 -9.14 9.48 1.09
N GLY A 53 -9.70 10.15 0.09
CA GLY A 53 -9.94 11.58 0.17
C GLY A 53 -10.76 11.83 1.42
N GLU A 54 -10.17 12.56 2.37
CA GLU A 54 -10.85 13.12 3.54
C GLU A 54 -11.82 14.22 3.10
#